data_AF-A0A4Q8QQT0-F1
#
_entry.id   AF-A0A4Q8QQT0-F1
#
_cell.length_a   1.000
_cell.length_b   1.000
_cell.length_c   1.000
_cell.angle_alpha   90.00
_cell.angle_beta   90.00
_cell.angle_gamma   90.00
#
_symmetry.space_group_name_H-M   'P 1'
#
loop_
_entity.id
_entity.type
_entity.pdbx_description
1 polymer ?
#
loop_
_entity_poly.entity_id
_entity_poly.type
_entity_poly.pdbx_seq_one_letter_code
_entity_poly.pdbx_strand_id
1 'polypeptide(L)'
;MLSKTARPLISADHNRPPERVRRASFPAKPSASASSLDSSIAVSLLLAAARTAKNRRAQTERKPINQMGVKLRLRLTSLPETLLTQLGSGRLVDLDDNPLPARVRTNLTAATKAEGYAGPNVFFSDPDETAQDRARPLAEAVADWLDEPDAAAIWRSFADEPGAEEYSRFLDRLRDTVNYDAFRQAVAEDLRQAPGRPTLREQYFQAAVAANESCEDRIKLNWNGMHTARVNADVLGGAYNEHLDKLLQQGRFMFRVVALEGIAREKVTSLPLVDEIEVYLAYQAKLREPLELGHIAPDMRFVGVSYVTEDDLAAAKTSVRNQEAAEFADFLATRWQPWDTLVSRIAPEAYTAMEGRMGEELESRLAQRLADHQPTSDAEPPLRARIRNEIVREIKGELMQKVLAEHGLERLLLPDNSATG
;
A
#
# COMPACT_ATOMS: atom_id res chain seq x y z
N MET A 1 -16.10 27.18 -68.44
CA MET A 1 -16.32 26.68 -69.81
C MET A 1 -16.33 25.15 -69.78
N LEU A 2 -17.44 24.55 -70.22
CA LEU A 2 -17.64 23.20 -70.81
C LEU A 2 -16.96 22.01 -70.09
N SER A 3 -17.66 21.19 -69.30
CA SER A 3 -18.69 20.18 -69.65
C SER A 3 -18.13 18.95 -70.38
N LYS A 4 -18.17 17.76 -69.75
CA LYS A 4 -18.99 16.58 -70.15
C LYS A 4 -18.50 15.23 -69.58
N THR A 5 -19.44 14.60 -68.88
CA THR A 5 -19.74 13.16 -68.73
C THR A 5 -19.36 12.21 -69.88
N ALA A 6 -18.89 10.99 -69.55
CA ALA A 6 -19.31 9.72 -70.18
C ALA A 6 -18.83 8.45 -69.42
N ARG A 7 -19.77 7.56 -69.08
CA ARG A 7 -19.65 6.07 -68.90
C ARG A 7 -19.97 5.40 -70.27
N PRO A 8 -20.03 4.06 -70.48
CA PRO A 8 -19.49 2.83 -69.84
C PRO A 8 -18.92 1.79 -70.88
N LEU A 9 -18.57 0.54 -70.48
CA LEU A 9 -18.66 -0.78 -71.21
C LEU A 9 -17.81 -1.84 -70.45
N ILE A 10 -18.36 -2.79 -69.67
CA ILE A 10 -18.80 -4.19 -69.96
C ILE A 10 -17.83 -5.06 -70.78
N SER A 11 -17.20 -6.07 -70.14
CA SER A 11 -17.20 -7.49 -70.57
C SER A 11 -16.56 -8.42 -69.51
N ALA A 12 -17.15 -9.61 -69.35
CA ALA A 12 -16.76 -10.78 -68.54
C ALA A 12 -15.36 -11.33 -68.96
N ASP A 13 -14.63 -12.19 -68.21
CA ASP A 13 -15.09 -13.47 -67.68
C ASP A 13 -14.04 -14.18 -66.76
N HIS A 14 -14.54 -15.10 -65.94
CA HIS A 14 -13.89 -16.29 -65.34
C HIS A 14 -12.59 -16.16 -64.50
N ASN A 15 -12.72 -16.19 -63.16
CA ASN A 15 -12.02 -17.22 -62.35
C ASN A 15 -12.60 -17.38 -60.94
N ARG A 16 -13.04 -18.60 -60.60
CA ARG A 16 -13.67 -18.99 -59.33
C ARG A 16 -12.66 -19.84 -58.54
N PRO A 17 -12.30 -19.53 -57.28
CA PRO A 17 -11.62 -20.48 -56.41
C PRO A 17 -12.62 -21.26 -55.53
N PRO A 18 -12.27 -22.46 -55.05
CA PRO A 18 -13.22 -23.46 -54.57
C PRO A 18 -13.71 -23.22 -53.14
N GLU A 19 -14.95 -23.67 -52.91
CA GLU A 19 -15.68 -23.66 -51.65
C GLU A 19 -14.90 -24.36 -50.51
N ARG A 20 -14.64 -23.63 -49.42
CA ARG A 20 -14.25 -24.23 -48.15
C ARG A 20 -15.48 -24.81 -47.45
N VAL A 21 -15.39 -26.11 -47.19
CA VAL A 21 -16.29 -26.90 -46.34
C VAL A 21 -16.56 -26.18 -45.01
N ARG A 22 -17.84 -25.87 -44.76
CA ARG A 22 -18.35 -25.28 -43.51
C ARG A 22 -18.10 -26.26 -42.36
N ARG A 23 -17.12 -25.97 -41.49
CA ARG A 23 -17.11 -26.51 -40.12
C ARG A 23 -18.19 -25.80 -39.31
N ALA A 24 -19.07 -26.57 -38.69
CA ALA A 24 -20.12 -26.09 -37.81
C ALA A 24 -19.54 -25.19 -36.71
N SER A 25 -20.00 -23.94 -36.69
CA SER A 25 -19.73 -22.98 -35.62
C SER A 25 -20.44 -23.44 -34.35
N PHE A 26 -19.68 -23.88 -33.35
CA PHE A 26 -20.17 -23.98 -31.98
C PHE A 26 -20.37 -22.56 -31.42
N PRO A 27 -21.47 -22.27 -30.71
CA PRO A 27 -21.66 -20.96 -30.09
C PRO A 27 -20.55 -20.72 -29.05
N ALA A 28 -19.85 -19.59 -29.22
CA ALA A 28 -18.89 -19.10 -28.24
C ALA A 28 -19.59 -18.93 -26.89
N LYS A 29 -18.98 -19.49 -25.82
CA LYS A 29 -19.35 -19.14 -24.44
C LYS A 29 -19.20 -17.62 -24.27
N PRO A 30 -20.07 -16.95 -23.50
CA PRO A 30 -19.93 -15.52 -23.27
C PRO A 30 -18.64 -15.28 -22.47
N SER A 31 -17.66 -14.64 -23.11
CA SER A 31 -16.56 -13.96 -22.42
C SER A 31 -17.11 -12.63 -21.92
N ALA A 32 -17.59 -12.61 -20.68
CA ALA A 32 -17.90 -11.35 -20.02
C ALA A 32 -16.58 -10.65 -19.69
N SER A 33 -16.31 -9.50 -20.31
CA SER A 33 -15.30 -8.54 -19.85
C SER A 33 -15.81 -7.93 -18.54
N ALA A 34 -15.44 -8.52 -17.42
CA ALA A 34 -15.75 -8.01 -16.09
C ALA A 34 -14.71 -6.95 -15.69
N SER A 35 -14.88 -5.72 -16.17
CA SER A 35 -14.04 -4.58 -15.76
C SER A 35 -14.70 -3.67 -14.71
N SER A 36 -15.74 -4.13 -14.00
CA SER A 36 -16.40 -3.33 -12.95
C SER A 36 -17.33 -4.13 -12.03
N LEU A 37 -16.87 -5.26 -11.49
CA LEU A 37 -17.63 -5.96 -10.45
C LEU A 37 -17.13 -5.56 -9.07
N ASP A 38 -18.02 -4.97 -8.28
CA ASP A 38 -17.88 -4.79 -6.82
C ASP A 38 -17.30 -6.07 -6.21
N SER A 39 -16.21 -5.98 -5.44
CA SER A 39 -15.51 -7.16 -4.94
C SER A 39 -16.37 -8.02 -4.00
N SER A 40 -17.41 -7.46 -3.37
CA SER A 40 -18.44 -8.25 -2.66
C SER A 40 -19.29 -9.09 -3.62
N ILE A 41 -19.59 -8.54 -4.80
CA ILE A 41 -20.20 -9.25 -5.93
C ILE A 41 -19.19 -10.22 -6.55
N ALA A 42 -17.90 -9.89 -6.64
CA ALA A 42 -16.85 -10.79 -7.14
C ALA A 42 -16.65 -11.98 -6.21
N VAL A 43 -16.67 -11.80 -4.88
CA VAL A 43 -16.60 -12.86 -3.85
C VAL A 43 -17.89 -13.69 -3.83
N SER A 44 -19.05 -13.05 -3.94
CA SER A 44 -20.33 -13.74 -4.08
C SER A 44 -20.39 -14.52 -5.39
N LEU A 45 -19.83 -13.99 -6.48
CA LEU A 45 -19.62 -14.68 -7.76
C LEU A 45 -18.55 -15.76 -7.66
N LEU A 46 -17.52 -15.60 -6.81
CA LEU A 46 -16.44 -16.57 -6.58
C LEU A 46 -17.02 -17.80 -5.88
N LEU A 47 -17.76 -17.59 -4.80
CA LEU A 47 -18.49 -18.62 -4.07
C LEU A 47 -19.64 -19.18 -4.92
N ALA A 48 -20.36 -18.36 -5.70
CA ALA A 48 -21.43 -18.84 -6.58
C ALA A 48 -20.90 -19.63 -7.78
N ALA A 49 -19.80 -19.22 -8.40
CA ALA A 49 -19.13 -19.95 -9.49
C ALA A 49 -18.58 -21.28 -8.97
N ALA A 50 -17.94 -21.27 -7.80
CA ALA A 50 -17.48 -22.49 -7.13
C ALA A 50 -18.64 -23.41 -6.72
N ARG A 51 -19.81 -22.86 -6.35
CA ARG A 51 -21.03 -23.63 -5.99
C ARG A 51 -21.80 -24.15 -7.21
N THR A 52 -21.92 -23.38 -8.29
CA THR A 52 -22.73 -23.70 -9.49
C THR A 52 -22.12 -24.77 -10.40
N ALA A 53 -20.82 -25.05 -10.29
CA ALA A 53 -20.17 -26.19 -10.96
C ALA A 53 -20.85 -27.54 -10.66
N LYS A 54 -21.62 -27.65 -9.56
CA LYS A 54 -22.43 -28.84 -9.22
C LYS A 54 -23.75 -28.96 -10.02
N ASN A 55 -24.38 -27.84 -10.41
CA ASN A 55 -25.73 -27.88 -11.01
C ASN A 55 -25.76 -28.33 -12.48
N ARG A 56 -24.63 -28.27 -13.19
CA ARG A 56 -24.52 -28.87 -14.54
C ARG A 56 -24.49 -30.40 -14.55
N ARG A 57 -24.45 -31.04 -13.37
CA ARG A 57 -24.42 -32.51 -13.24
C ARG A 57 -25.79 -33.18 -13.20
N ALA A 58 -26.90 -32.42 -13.17
CA ALA A 58 -28.25 -32.99 -13.15
C ALA A 58 -28.86 -33.22 -14.55
N GLN A 59 -28.16 -32.86 -15.64
CA GLN A 59 -28.72 -32.94 -17.00
C GLN A 59 -27.85 -33.63 -18.05
N THR A 60 -26.70 -34.20 -17.71
CA THR A 60 -25.92 -34.95 -18.70
C THR A 60 -25.25 -36.19 -18.11
N GLU A 61 -25.58 -37.32 -18.74
CA GLU A 61 -25.21 -38.68 -18.38
C GLU A 61 -23.71 -38.94 -18.38
N ARG A 62 -23.29 -39.75 -17.40
CA ARG A 62 -22.18 -40.72 -17.39
C ARG A 62 -20.96 -40.40 -18.28
N LYS A 63 -19.94 -39.74 -17.69
CA LYS A 63 -18.52 -39.86 -18.08
C LYS A 63 -17.61 -39.71 -16.83
N PRO A 64 -16.37 -40.26 -16.86
CA PRO A 64 -15.54 -40.47 -15.67
C PRO A 64 -15.12 -39.14 -15.02
N ILE A 65 -14.65 -39.23 -13.78
CA ILE A 65 -14.32 -38.14 -12.85
C ILE A 65 -13.21 -37.25 -13.42
N ASN A 66 -13.55 -36.30 -14.31
CA ASN A 66 -12.69 -35.17 -14.63
C ASN A 66 -13.24 -33.95 -13.90
N GLN A 67 -12.47 -33.49 -12.92
CA GLN A 67 -12.77 -32.40 -12.00
C GLN A 67 -13.03 -31.11 -12.79
N MET A 68 -14.23 -30.54 -12.66
CA MET A 68 -14.58 -29.25 -13.27
C MET A 68 -14.05 -28.15 -12.35
N GLY A 69 -12.86 -27.63 -12.64
CA GLY A 69 -12.26 -26.53 -11.91
C GLY A 69 -12.87 -25.17 -12.27
N VAL A 70 -12.88 -24.24 -11.32
CA VAL A 70 -13.22 -22.83 -11.58
C VAL A 70 -11.91 -22.08 -11.75
N LYS A 71 -11.63 -21.62 -12.98
CA LYS A 71 -10.51 -20.71 -13.25
C LYS A 71 -10.93 -19.27 -12.98
N LEU A 72 -10.22 -18.61 -12.08
CA LEU A 72 -10.46 -17.24 -11.66
C LEU A 72 -9.31 -16.39 -12.19
N ARG A 73 -9.56 -15.56 -13.20
CA ARG A 73 -8.57 -14.61 -13.75
C ARG A 73 -9.06 -13.19 -13.52
N LEU A 74 -8.94 -12.70 -12.29
CA LEU A 74 -9.55 -11.45 -11.85
C LEU A 74 -8.54 -10.45 -11.25
N ARG A 75 -7.23 -10.68 -11.45
CA ARG A 75 -6.16 -9.92 -10.80
C ARG A 75 -6.35 -9.85 -9.27
N LEU A 76 -6.66 -11.00 -8.66
CA LEU A 76 -6.91 -11.08 -7.22
C LEU A 76 -5.61 -10.92 -6.43
N THR A 77 -5.64 -10.02 -5.45
CA THR A 77 -4.63 -9.80 -4.40
C THR A 77 -5.06 -10.42 -3.07
N SER A 78 -6.37 -10.47 -2.82
CA SER A 78 -6.98 -11.14 -1.67
C SER A 78 -7.96 -12.25 -2.08
N LEU A 79 -8.17 -13.19 -1.17
CA LEU A 79 -9.16 -14.25 -1.30
C LEU A 79 -10.12 -14.25 -0.10
N PRO A 80 -11.32 -14.83 -0.25
CA PRO A 80 -12.20 -14.99 0.89
C PRO A 80 -11.57 -15.89 1.95
N GLU A 81 -11.55 -15.47 3.21
CA GLU A 81 -11.08 -16.30 4.34
C GLU A 81 -11.84 -17.62 4.43
N THR A 82 -13.09 -17.62 4.01
CA THR A 82 -13.93 -18.82 3.99
C THR A 82 -13.71 -19.72 2.78
N LEU A 83 -12.80 -19.38 1.85
CA LEU A 83 -12.57 -20.12 0.61
C LEU A 83 -12.23 -21.59 0.88
N LEU A 84 -11.34 -21.82 1.84
CA LEU A 84 -10.83 -23.15 2.16
C LEU A 84 -11.81 -24.00 3.00
N THR A 85 -12.74 -23.37 3.69
CA THR A 85 -13.67 -24.05 4.62
C THR A 85 -15.08 -24.24 4.05
N GLN A 86 -15.55 -23.34 3.17
CA GLN A 86 -16.88 -23.44 2.56
C GLN A 86 -16.92 -24.34 1.31
N LEU A 87 -15.76 -24.65 0.72
CA LEU A 87 -15.66 -25.51 -0.45
C LEU A 87 -15.15 -26.89 0.02
N GLY A 88 -15.78 -27.97 -0.44
CA GLY A 88 -15.32 -29.33 -0.10
C GLY A 88 -14.24 -29.84 -1.06
N SER A 89 -13.52 -30.89 -0.63
CA SER A 89 -12.41 -31.57 -1.34
C SER A 89 -12.68 -32.05 -2.77
N GLY A 90 -13.94 -32.16 -3.18
CA GLY A 90 -14.31 -32.48 -4.57
C GLY A 90 -14.21 -31.31 -5.55
N ARG A 91 -13.81 -30.11 -5.11
CA ARG A 91 -13.74 -28.90 -5.96
C ARG A 91 -12.30 -28.54 -6.28
N LEU A 92 -12.08 -28.08 -7.51
CA LEU A 92 -10.82 -27.51 -7.96
C LEU A 92 -11.01 -25.99 -8.13
N VAL A 93 -10.14 -25.20 -7.50
CA VAL A 93 -10.07 -23.75 -7.62
C VAL A 93 -8.74 -23.42 -8.29
N ASP A 94 -8.80 -22.86 -9.49
CA ASP A 94 -7.64 -22.46 -10.26
C ASP A 94 -7.50 -20.93 -10.15
N LEU A 95 -6.49 -20.51 -9.38
CA LEU A 95 -6.09 -19.14 -9.08
C LEU A 95 -4.88 -18.70 -9.91
N ASP A 96 -4.50 -19.48 -10.91
CA ASP A 96 -3.39 -19.15 -11.80
C ASP A 96 -3.66 -17.84 -12.57
N ASP A 97 -2.60 -17.09 -12.86
CA ASP A 97 -2.66 -15.74 -13.45
C ASP A 97 -3.31 -14.65 -12.55
N ASN A 98 -3.27 -14.79 -11.21
CA ASN A 98 -3.56 -13.70 -10.28
C ASN A 98 -2.28 -13.21 -9.56
N PRO A 99 -2.12 -11.90 -9.34
CA PRO A 99 -1.00 -11.31 -8.60
C PRO A 99 -1.19 -11.46 -7.08
N LEU A 100 -1.37 -12.70 -6.59
CA LEU A 100 -1.49 -12.96 -5.16
C LEU A 100 -0.16 -12.62 -4.47
N PRO A 101 -0.14 -11.84 -3.37
CA PRO A 101 1.07 -11.59 -2.59
C PRO A 101 1.69 -12.89 -2.07
N ALA A 102 3.01 -12.97 -1.89
CA ALA A 102 3.67 -14.20 -1.42
C ALA A 102 3.17 -14.62 -0.05
N ARG A 103 2.84 -13.71 0.86
CA ARG A 103 2.20 -14.03 2.14
C ARG A 103 0.92 -14.83 1.94
N VAL A 104 0.06 -14.40 1.02
CA VAL A 104 -1.19 -15.12 0.69
C VAL A 104 -0.86 -16.48 0.07
N ARG A 105 0.12 -16.57 -0.84
CA ARG A 105 0.56 -17.85 -1.45
C ARG A 105 1.18 -18.82 -0.42
N THR A 106 2.01 -18.32 0.48
CA THR A 106 2.63 -19.07 1.58
C THR A 106 1.56 -19.59 2.52
N ASN A 107 0.60 -18.74 2.92
CA ASN A 107 -0.50 -19.12 3.79
C ASN A 107 -1.44 -20.14 3.12
N LEU A 108 -1.77 -19.96 1.84
CA LEU A 108 -2.51 -20.95 1.05
C LEU A 108 -1.79 -22.28 0.98
N THR A 109 -0.48 -22.27 0.72
CA THR A 109 0.36 -23.47 0.67
C THR A 109 0.36 -24.19 2.01
N ALA A 110 0.57 -23.46 3.11
CA ALA A 110 0.58 -24.02 4.45
C ALA A 110 -0.80 -24.62 4.82
N ALA A 111 -1.88 -23.89 4.55
CA ALA A 111 -3.24 -24.32 4.87
C ALA A 111 -3.68 -25.56 4.06
N THR A 112 -3.33 -25.63 2.77
CA THR A 112 -3.68 -26.77 1.90
C THR A 112 -2.85 -28.02 2.16
N LYS A 113 -1.67 -27.87 2.77
CA LYS A 113 -0.78 -28.98 3.19
C LYS A 113 -0.99 -29.42 4.64
N ALA A 114 -1.85 -28.73 5.39
CA ALA A 114 -2.12 -29.06 6.79
C ALA A 114 -2.75 -30.45 6.94
N GLU A 115 -2.39 -31.14 8.03
CA GLU A 115 -2.97 -32.46 8.33
C GLU A 115 -4.48 -32.33 8.57
N GLY A 116 -5.27 -33.23 7.97
CA GLY A 116 -6.73 -33.19 8.07
C GLY A 116 -7.42 -32.14 7.19
N TYR A 117 -6.69 -31.48 6.28
CA TYR A 117 -7.29 -30.56 5.30
C TYR A 117 -8.38 -31.26 4.46
N ALA A 118 -9.60 -30.72 4.51
CA ALA A 118 -10.78 -31.23 3.80
C ALA A 118 -11.38 -30.21 2.81
N GLY A 119 -10.69 -29.10 2.60
CA GLY A 119 -11.06 -28.01 1.70
C GLY A 119 -10.82 -28.35 0.21
N PRO A 120 -11.03 -27.39 -0.71
CA PRO A 120 -10.88 -27.63 -2.15
C PRO A 120 -9.43 -27.90 -2.57
N ASN A 121 -9.22 -28.53 -3.72
CA ASN A 121 -7.93 -28.53 -4.39
C ASN A 121 -7.69 -27.12 -4.97
N VAL A 122 -6.60 -26.47 -4.57
CA VAL A 122 -6.26 -25.13 -5.04
C VAL A 122 -5.03 -25.23 -5.94
N PHE A 123 -5.13 -24.68 -7.15
CA PHE A 123 -4.04 -24.59 -8.11
C PHE A 123 -3.66 -23.12 -8.28
N PHE A 124 -2.39 -22.80 -8.10
CA PHE A 124 -1.77 -21.53 -8.44
C PHE A 124 -0.32 -21.80 -8.78
N SER A 125 0.23 -21.06 -9.72
CA SER A 125 1.67 -21.10 -9.98
C SER A 125 2.36 -20.16 -9.00
N ASP A 126 3.52 -20.56 -8.47
CA ASP A 126 4.47 -19.56 -8.04
C ASP A 126 4.94 -18.84 -9.31
N PRO A 127 4.82 -17.50 -9.36
CA PRO A 127 5.42 -16.77 -10.45
C PRO A 127 6.91 -17.09 -10.48
N ASP A 128 7.50 -17.17 -11.68
CA ASP A 128 8.96 -17.24 -11.80
C ASP A 128 9.54 -16.06 -11.01
N GLU A 129 10.16 -16.33 -9.86
CA GLU A 129 10.78 -15.30 -8.99
C GLU A 129 11.75 -14.43 -9.80
N THR A 130 12.28 -14.97 -10.90
CA THR A 130 13.20 -14.29 -11.83
C THR A 130 12.52 -13.31 -12.81
N ALA A 131 11.22 -13.44 -13.08
CA ALA A 131 10.49 -12.61 -14.04
C ALA A 131 9.76 -11.42 -13.39
N GLN A 132 9.33 -11.58 -12.14
CA GLN A 132 8.59 -10.54 -11.40
C GLN A 132 9.49 -9.50 -10.73
N ASP A 133 10.80 -9.76 -10.71
CA ASP A 133 11.81 -8.90 -10.07
C ASP A 133 12.57 -7.99 -11.06
N ARG A 134 12.31 -8.11 -12.37
CA ARG A 134 12.89 -7.17 -13.36
C ARG A 134 12.05 -5.91 -13.42
N ALA A 135 12.66 -4.81 -12.99
CA ALA A 135 12.08 -3.50 -13.21
C ALA A 135 11.94 -3.22 -14.71
N ARG A 136 10.77 -2.77 -15.14
CA ARG A 136 10.65 -2.12 -16.44
C ARG A 136 11.24 -0.70 -16.37
N PRO A 137 11.47 -0.04 -17.52
CA PRO A 137 11.98 1.33 -17.54
C PRO A 137 11.11 2.28 -16.70
N LEU A 138 11.73 3.13 -15.89
CA LEU A 138 11.03 4.05 -14.97
C LEU A 138 9.97 4.90 -15.68
N ALA A 139 10.26 5.38 -16.89
CA ALA A 139 9.32 6.15 -17.69
C ALA A 139 8.03 5.40 -18.02
N GLU A 140 8.09 4.07 -18.20
CA GLU A 140 6.91 3.24 -18.46
C GLU A 140 6.09 3.04 -17.18
N ALA A 141 6.75 2.80 -16.05
CA ALA A 141 6.09 2.74 -14.74
C ALA A 141 5.35 4.03 -14.41
N VAL A 142 5.98 5.18 -14.66
CA VAL A 142 5.38 6.49 -14.43
C VAL A 142 4.25 6.79 -15.41
N ALA A 143 4.36 6.40 -16.68
CA ALA A 143 3.31 6.61 -17.67
C ALA A 143 2.00 5.90 -17.30
N ASP A 144 2.09 4.80 -16.54
CA ASP A 144 0.91 4.17 -15.99
C ASP A 144 0.24 4.98 -14.87
N TRP A 145 0.89 5.96 -14.25
CA TRP A 145 0.26 6.82 -13.24
C TRP A 145 -0.09 8.20 -13.82
N LEU A 146 0.76 8.75 -14.68
CA LEU A 146 0.64 10.05 -15.33
C LEU A 146 0.23 9.92 -16.79
N ASP A 147 -0.97 10.39 -17.12
CA ASP A 147 -1.44 10.51 -18.51
C ASP A 147 -1.09 11.90 -19.05
N GLU A 148 0.22 12.15 -19.12
CA GLU A 148 0.80 13.41 -19.61
C GLU A 148 1.84 13.10 -20.69
N PRO A 149 1.74 13.72 -21.88
CA PRO A 149 2.55 13.35 -23.04
C PRO A 149 4.05 13.55 -22.84
N ASP A 150 4.44 14.56 -22.06
CA ASP A 150 5.84 14.89 -21.80
C ASP A 150 6.44 14.16 -20.58
N ALA A 151 5.59 13.59 -19.70
CA ALA A 151 6.03 12.97 -18.46
C ALA A 151 7.00 11.80 -18.74
N ALA A 152 6.69 10.95 -19.71
CA ALA A 152 7.58 9.84 -20.07
C ALA A 152 8.95 10.31 -20.58
N ALA A 153 9.04 11.44 -21.27
CA ALA A 153 10.32 11.99 -21.73
C ALA A 153 11.15 12.54 -20.56
N ILE A 154 10.51 13.29 -19.66
CA ILE A 154 11.13 13.83 -18.44
C ILE A 154 11.65 12.67 -17.56
N TRP A 155 10.79 11.70 -17.25
CA TRP A 155 11.15 10.59 -16.37
C TRP A 155 12.17 9.63 -16.96
N ARG A 156 12.29 9.57 -18.30
CA ARG A 156 13.39 8.84 -18.95
C ARG A 156 14.74 9.49 -18.66
N SER A 157 14.82 10.80 -18.44
CA SER A 157 16.08 11.46 -18.10
C SER A 157 16.59 11.14 -16.69
N PHE A 158 15.73 10.58 -15.82
CA PHE A 158 16.09 10.16 -14.46
C PHE A 158 16.38 8.66 -14.33
N ALA A 159 16.36 7.91 -15.44
CA ALA A 159 16.45 6.44 -15.41
C ALA A 159 17.81 5.92 -14.89
N ASP A 160 18.87 6.71 -15.02
CA ASP A 160 20.23 6.36 -14.60
C ASP A 160 20.57 6.87 -13.18
N GLU A 161 19.62 7.52 -12.49
CA GLU A 161 19.84 7.97 -11.11
C GLU A 161 19.82 6.77 -10.13
N PRO A 162 20.62 6.79 -9.04
CA PRO A 162 20.62 5.72 -8.05
C PRO A 162 19.22 5.50 -7.45
N GLY A 163 18.75 4.25 -7.44
CA GLY A 163 17.44 3.89 -6.89
C GLY A 163 16.25 4.05 -7.86
N ALA A 164 16.49 4.51 -9.10
CA ALA A 164 15.44 4.69 -10.11
C ALA A 164 14.77 3.35 -10.51
N GLU A 165 15.55 2.28 -10.59
CA GLU A 165 15.08 0.93 -10.90
C GLU A 165 14.17 0.39 -9.79
N GLU A 166 14.57 0.59 -8.53
CA GLU A 166 13.81 0.25 -7.33
C GLU A 166 12.49 1.02 -7.25
N TYR A 167 12.52 2.31 -7.61
CA TYR A 167 11.33 3.16 -7.64
C TYR A 167 10.35 2.72 -8.74
N SER A 168 10.85 2.32 -9.91
CA SER A 168 10.02 1.71 -10.97
C SER A 168 9.28 0.47 -10.47
N ARG A 169 10.01 -0.46 -9.83
CA ARG A 169 9.41 -1.67 -9.20
C ARG A 169 8.38 -1.31 -8.15
N PHE A 170 8.67 -0.31 -7.33
CA PHE A 170 7.74 0.15 -6.31
C PHE A 170 6.42 0.65 -6.94
N LEU A 171 6.49 1.47 -7.99
CA LEU A 171 5.29 1.99 -8.68
C LEU A 171 4.43 0.87 -9.28
N ASP A 172 5.05 -0.18 -9.81
CA ASP A 172 4.33 -1.34 -10.34
C ASP A 172 3.67 -2.14 -9.23
N ARG A 173 4.41 -2.45 -8.15
CA ARG A 173 3.86 -3.13 -6.98
C ARG A 173 2.72 -2.34 -6.35
N LEU A 174 2.89 -1.03 -6.21
CA LEU A 174 1.84 -0.15 -5.69
C LEU A 174 0.59 -0.24 -6.58
N ARG A 175 0.74 -0.23 -7.90
CA ARG A 175 -0.38 -0.31 -8.86
C ARG A 175 -1.14 -1.61 -8.74
N ASP A 176 -0.43 -2.72 -8.59
CA ASP A 176 -1.05 -4.05 -8.48
C ASP A 176 -1.75 -4.26 -7.13
N THR A 177 -1.40 -3.46 -6.12
CA THR A 177 -1.92 -3.61 -4.76
C THR A 177 -3.07 -2.64 -4.46
N VAL A 178 -2.95 -1.39 -4.90
CA VAL A 178 -3.95 -0.38 -4.58
C VAL A 178 -5.11 -0.43 -5.57
N ASN A 179 -6.25 0.10 -5.15
CA ASN A 179 -7.26 0.50 -6.12
C ASN A 179 -6.69 1.62 -7.01
N TYR A 180 -6.16 1.24 -8.16
CA TYR A 180 -5.48 2.11 -9.09
C TYR A 180 -6.29 3.38 -9.39
N ASP A 181 -7.59 3.27 -9.72
CA ASP A 181 -8.40 4.45 -10.09
C ASP A 181 -8.54 5.47 -8.96
N ALA A 182 -8.64 5.00 -7.70
CA ALA A 182 -8.76 5.88 -6.55
C ALA A 182 -7.44 6.50 -6.10
N PHE A 183 -6.34 5.75 -6.22
CA PHE A 183 -5.02 6.15 -5.74
C PHE A 183 -4.23 6.94 -6.78
N ARG A 184 -4.58 6.78 -8.06
CA ARG A 184 -3.84 7.34 -9.18
C ARG A 184 -3.65 8.84 -9.06
N GLN A 185 -4.66 9.59 -8.64
CA GLN A 185 -4.53 11.04 -8.54
C GLN A 185 -3.51 11.47 -7.47
N ALA A 186 -3.47 10.79 -6.33
CA ALA A 186 -2.51 11.09 -5.27
C ALA A 186 -1.07 10.76 -5.70
N VAL A 187 -0.86 9.61 -6.35
CA VAL A 187 0.44 9.21 -6.89
C VAL A 187 0.86 10.14 -8.03
N ALA A 188 -0.06 10.50 -8.92
CA ALA A 188 0.20 11.44 -10.01
C ALA A 188 0.65 12.80 -9.48
N GLU A 189 0.01 13.32 -8.43
CA GLU A 189 0.41 14.59 -7.82
C GLU A 189 1.84 14.53 -7.27
N ASP A 190 2.22 13.43 -6.63
CA ASP A 190 3.59 13.24 -6.13
C ASP A 190 4.61 13.15 -7.28
N LEU A 191 4.26 12.45 -8.35
CA LEU A 191 5.11 12.30 -9.53
C LEU A 191 5.28 13.62 -10.30
N ARG A 192 4.35 14.56 -10.22
CA ARG A 192 4.50 15.90 -10.84
C ARG A 192 5.54 16.77 -10.14
N GLN A 193 5.72 16.57 -8.83
CA GLN A 193 6.63 17.42 -8.04
C GLN A 193 8.10 16.97 -8.15
N ALA A 194 8.34 15.67 -8.30
CA ALA A 194 9.68 15.09 -8.28
C ALA A 194 10.64 15.64 -9.38
N PRO A 195 10.21 15.91 -10.63
CA PRO A 195 11.09 16.47 -11.65
C PRO A 195 11.72 17.81 -11.26
N GLY A 196 10.94 18.71 -10.66
CA GLY A 196 11.38 20.04 -10.24
C GLY A 196 12.16 20.07 -8.92
N ARG A 197 12.26 18.93 -8.21
CA ARG A 197 12.83 18.83 -6.86
C ARG A 197 13.83 17.66 -6.77
N PRO A 198 15.08 17.83 -7.23
CA PRO A 198 16.07 16.75 -7.28
C PRO A 198 16.28 16.01 -5.95
N THR A 199 16.39 16.74 -4.84
CA THR A 199 16.54 16.12 -3.50
C THR A 199 15.32 15.31 -3.07
N LEU A 200 14.10 15.75 -3.45
CA LEU A 200 12.88 14.98 -3.16
C LEU A 200 12.84 13.70 -4.00
N ARG A 201 13.23 13.79 -5.27
CA ARG A 201 13.32 12.63 -6.16
C ARG A 201 14.34 11.61 -5.66
N GLU A 202 15.50 12.05 -5.23
CA GLU A 202 16.51 11.19 -4.60
C GLU A 202 15.95 10.50 -3.35
N GLN A 203 15.24 11.22 -2.47
CA GLN A 203 14.61 10.64 -1.29
C GLN A 203 13.54 9.60 -1.65
N TYR A 204 12.75 9.83 -2.71
CA TYR A 204 11.80 8.83 -3.20
C TYR A 204 12.49 7.55 -3.70
N PHE A 205 13.61 7.70 -4.40
CA PHE A 205 14.38 6.56 -4.90
C PHE A 205 15.04 5.79 -3.75
N GLN A 206 15.65 6.48 -2.78
CA GLN A 206 16.20 5.86 -1.57
C GLN A 206 15.13 5.15 -0.74
N ALA A 207 13.95 5.75 -0.58
CA ALA A 207 12.83 5.09 0.10
C ALA A 207 12.42 3.80 -0.61
N ALA A 208 12.39 3.79 -1.95
CA ALA A 208 12.12 2.57 -2.71
C ALA A 208 13.22 1.51 -2.58
N VAL A 209 14.49 1.89 -2.52
CA VAL A 209 15.62 0.97 -2.26
C VAL A 209 15.46 0.28 -0.91
N ALA A 210 15.24 1.04 0.17
CA ALA A 210 15.04 0.50 1.51
C ALA A 210 13.83 -0.47 1.60
N ALA A 211 12.87 -0.35 0.68
CA ALA A 211 11.73 -1.25 0.59
C ALA A 211 12.00 -2.56 -0.15
N ASN A 212 12.98 -2.59 -1.06
CA ASN A 212 13.31 -3.80 -1.81
C ASN A 212 14.25 -4.74 -1.04
N GLU A 213 14.88 -4.27 0.04
CA GLU A 213 15.81 -5.06 0.86
C GLU A 213 15.15 -5.93 1.95
N SER A 214 13.84 -5.81 2.19
CA SER A 214 13.11 -6.67 3.14
C SER A 214 11.67 -6.92 2.70
N CYS A 215 11.23 -8.19 2.75
CA CYS A 215 9.98 -8.73 2.22
C CYS A 215 8.69 -7.90 2.45
N GLU A 216 7.77 -8.03 1.48
CA GLU A 216 6.31 -7.78 1.35
C GLU A 216 5.54 -6.80 2.25
N ASP A 217 5.93 -6.59 3.51
CA ASP A 217 5.23 -5.70 4.47
C ASP A 217 5.39 -4.19 4.13
N ARG A 218 6.18 -3.84 3.11
CA ARG A 218 6.78 -2.50 2.97
C ARG A 218 6.14 -1.52 1.98
N ILE A 219 5.15 -1.88 1.16
CA ILE A 219 4.50 -0.89 0.25
C ILE A 219 3.83 0.25 1.06
N LYS A 220 3.25 -0.07 2.23
CA LYS A 220 2.68 0.93 3.17
C LYS A 220 3.74 1.83 3.78
N LEU A 221 4.84 1.23 4.25
CA LEU A 221 5.97 1.94 4.83
C LEU A 221 6.59 2.92 3.83
N ASN A 222 6.60 2.57 2.54
CA ASN A 222 7.04 3.45 1.48
C ASN A 222 6.10 4.62 1.20
N TRP A 223 4.79 4.39 1.15
CA TRP A 223 3.84 5.49 0.91
C TRP A 223 3.89 6.53 2.04
N ASN A 224 3.91 6.06 3.29
CA ASN A 224 4.09 6.94 4.45
C ASN A 224 5.47 7.63 4.43
N GLY A 225 6.51 6.91 4.02
CA GLY A 225 7.86 7.44 3.81
C GLY A 225 7.93 8.54 2.76
N MET A 226 7.24 8.37 1.62
CA MET A 226 7.16 9.38 0.55
C MET A 226 6.41 10.63 1.00
N HIS A 227 5.30 10.48 1.72
CA HIS A 227 4.65 11.63 2.34
C HIS A 227 5.59 12.36 3.31
N THR A 228 6.31 11.61 4.16
CA THR A 228 7.29 12.19 5.10
C THR A 228 8.40 12.94 4.35
N ALA A 229 8.96 12.36 3.28
CA ALA A 229 9.97 12.99 2.44
C ALA A 229 9.47 14.29 1.79
N ARG A 230 8.20 14.32 1.34
CA ARG A 230 7.57 15.51 0.77
C ARG A 230 7.45 16.64 1.79
N VAL A 231 6.89 16.34 2.96
CA VAL A 231 6.78 17.32 4.06
C VAL A 231 8.17 17.80 4.47
N ASN A 232 9.15 16.90 4.54
CA ASN A 232 10.52 17.27 4.84
C ASN A 232 11.15 18.20 3.77
N ALA A 233 10.93 17.93 2.50
CA ALA A 233 11.39 18.78 1.41
C ALA A 233 10.74 20.16 1.47
N ASP A 234 9.47 20.26 1.89
CA ASP A 234 8.77 21.52 2.10
C ASP A 234 9.34 22.30 3.29
N VAL A 235 9.70 21.60 4.38
CA VAL A 235 10.42 22.17 5.53
C VAL A 235 11.79 22.73 5.08
N LEU A 236 12.55 21.97 4.29
CA LEU A 236 13.83 22.42 3.73
C LEU A 236 13.65 23.64 2.82
N GLY A 237 12.57 23.67 2.05
CA GLY A 237 12.16 24.82 1.24
C GLY A 237 11.67 26.03 2.04
N GLY A 238 11.52 25.90 3.36
CA GLY A 238 11.09 26.98 4.26
C GLY A 238 9.57 27.19 4.35
N ALA A 239 8.76 26.31 3.76
CA ALA A 239 7.30 26.45 3.71
C ALA A 239 6.63 26.48 5.10
N TYR A 240 7.32 25.94 6.11
CA TYR A 240 6.82 25.83 7.48
C TYR A 240 7.52 26.75 8.48
N ASN A 241 8.48 27.60 8.06
CA ASN A 241 9.25 28.43 8.99
C ASN A 241 8.36 29.35 9.85
N GLU A 242 7.28 29.89 9.29
CA GLU A 242 6.30 30.75 9.97
C GLU A 242 4.95 30.03 10.22
N HIS A 243 4.88 28.73 9.93
CA HIS A 243 3.64 27.95 9.92
C HIS A 243 3.82 26.62 10.66
N LEU A 244 4.41 26.67 11.86
CA LEU A 244 4.62 25.51 12.72
C LEU A 244 3.32 24.77 13.03
N ASP A 245 2.21 25.50 13.18
CA ASP A 245 0.87 24.96 13.37
C ASP A 245 0.45 24.00 12.24
N LYS A 246 0.77 24.34 10.98
CA LYS A 246 0.50 23.49 9.83
C LYS A 246 1.41 22.26 9.80
N LEU A 247 2.67 22.40 10.22
CA LEU A 247 3.57 21.24 10.32
C LEU A 247 3.09 20.27 11.41
N LEU A 248 2.62 20.78 12.54
CA LEU A 248 2.04 19.95 13.60
C LEU A 248 0.80 19.18 13.11
N GLN A 249 -0.04 19.80 12.28
CA GLN A 249 -1.16 19.10 11.63
C GLN A 249 -0.68 17.95 10.73
N GLN A 250 0.39 18.15 9.95
CA GLN A 250 1.01 17.06 9.18
C GLN A 250 1.58 15.96 10.09
N GLY A 251 2.17 16.34 11.23
CA GLY A 251 2.66 15.41 12.23
C GLY A 251 1.54 14.55 12.81
N ARG A 252 0.40 15.17 13.17
CA ARG A 252 -0.80 14.45 13.68
C ARG A 252 -1.37 13.52 12.63
N PHE A 253 -1.47 13.99 11.39
CA PHE A 253 -1.87 13.16 10.26
C PHE A 253 -0.97 11.92 10.15
N MET A 254 0.35 12.11 10.12
CA MET A 254 1.30 11.00 10.02
C MET A 254 1.23 10.06 11.22
N PHE A 255 1.07 10.59 12.44
CA PHE A 255 0.89 9.78 13.65
C PHE A 255 -0.32 8.85 13.51
N ARG A 256 -1.48 9.39 13.14
CA ARG A 256 -2.73 8.62 12.98
C ARG A 256 -2.58 7.55 11.91
N VAL A 257 -1.92 7.89 10.81
CA VAL A 257 -1.61 6.97 9.71
C VAL A 257 -0.73 5.80 10.16
N VAL A 258 0.34 6.06 10.93
CA VAL A 258 1.22 5.01 11.48
C VAL A 258 0.51 4.16 12.53
N ALA A 259 -0.33 4.76 13.37
CA ALA A 259 -1.13 4.01 14.35
C ALA A 259 -2.12 3.05 13.67
N LEU A 260 -2.76 3.48 12.57
CA LEU A 260 -3.62 2.61 11.77
C LEU A 260 -2.85 1.47 11.08
N GLU A 261 -1.58 1.67 10.74
CA GLU A 261 -0.73 0.60 10.21
C GLU A 261 -0.55 -0.53 11.25
N GLY A 262 -0.29 -0.17 12.51
CA GLY A 262 -0.18 -1.14 13.61
C GLY A 262 -1.47 -1.93 13.82
N ILE A 263 -2.62 -1.24 13.82
CA ILE A 263 -3.94 -1.87 13.96
C ILE A 263 -4.25 -2.80 12.78
N ALA A 264 -3.92 -2.37 11.56
CA ALA A 264 -4.11 -3.20 10.36
C ALA A 264 -3.24 -4.46 10.42
N ARG A 265 -1.98 -4.33 10.84
CA ARG A 265 -1.06 -5.46 11.00
C ARG A 265 -1.57 -6.48 12.02
N GLU A 266 -2.10 -6.01 13.14
CA GLU A 266 -2.74 -6.88 14.15
C GLU A 266 -3.95 -7.61 13.56
N LYS A 267 -4.86 -6.89 12.88
CA LYS A 267 -6.05 -7.49 12.25
C LYS A 267 -5.67 -8.59 11.25
N VAL A 268 -4.64 -8.35 10.44
CA VAL A 268 -4.19 -9.25 9.37
C VAL A 268 -3.64 -10.57 9.91
N THR A 269 -3.20 -10.63 11.18
CA THR A 269 -2.82 -11.92 11.81
C THR A 269 -3.97 -12.93 11.80
N SER A 270 -5.22 -12.45 11.83
CA SER A 270 -6.43 -13.30 11.76
C SER A 270 -6.94 -13.56 10.33
N LEU A 271 -6.30 -12.95 9.32
CA LEU A 271 -6.73 -12.97 7.92
C LEU A 271 -5.60 -13.51 7.02
N PRO A 272 -5.32 -14.82 7.04
CA PRO A 272 -4.22 -15.42 6.27
C PRO A 272 -4.37 -15.30 4.75
N LEU A 273 -5.58 -15.14 4.23
CA LEU A 273 -5.87 -15.12 2.79
C LEU A 273 -6.10 -13.72 2.21
N VAL A 274 -6.01 -12.68 3.06
CA VAL A 274 -6.23 -11.28 2.68
C VAL A 274 -4.91 -10.53 2.66
N ASP A 275 -4.75 -9.65 1.67
CA ASP A 275 -3.63 -8.73 1.55
C ASP A 275 -3.64 -7.71 2.71
N GLU A 276 -2.49 -7.55 3.36
CA GLU A 276 -2.32 -6.60 4.45
C GLU A 276 -2.63 -5.16 4.00
N ILE A 277 -2.31 -4.83 2.76
CA ILE A 277 -2.45 -3.48 2.20
C ILE A 277 -3.91 -3.11 2.01
N GLU A 278 -4.74 -4.05 1.58
CA GLU A 278 -6.19 -3.82 1.49
C GLU A 278 -6.82 -3.53 2.85
N VAL A 279 -6.39 -4.22 3.92
CA VAL A 279 -6.90 -3.98 5.28
C VAL A 279 -6.53 -2.59 5.78
N TYR A 280 -5.30 -2.16 5.55
CA TYR A 280 -4.84 -0.83 5.93
C TYR A 280 -5.54 0.29 5.16
N LEU A 281 -5.63 0.16 3.83
CA LEU A 281 -6.33 1.12 3.00
C LEU A 281 -7.82 1.19 3.36
N ALA A 282 -8.43 0.07 3.76
CA ALA A 282 -9.79 0.05 4.27
C ALA A 282 -9.95 0.89 5.55
N TYR A 283 -9.05 0.75 6.53
CA TYR A 283 -9.05 1.60 7.72
C TYR A 283 -8.88 3.07 7.36
N GLN A 284 -7.89 3.40 6.53
CA GLN A 284 -7.64 4.77 6.09
C GLN A 284 -8.83 5.40 5.36
N ALA A 285 -9.49 4.64 4.48
CA ALA A 285 -10.66 5.08 3.75
C ALA A 285 -11.84 5.36 4.68
N LYS A 286 -12.20 4.37 5.49
CA LYS A 286 -13.40 4.44 6.34
C LYS A 286 -13.22 5.38 7.53
N LEU A 287 -11.99 5.57 8.00
CA LEU A 287 -11.66 6.49 9.09
C LEU A 287 -11.13 7.84 8.60
N ARG A 288 -11.22 8.13 7.29
CA ARG A 288 -10.79 9.40 6.73
C ARG A 288 -11.40 10.59 7.45
N GLU A 289 -12.73 10.70 7.45
CA GLU A 289 -13.40 11.82 8.11
C GLU A 289 -13.31 11.73 9.64
N PRO A 290 -13.55 10.57 10.30
CA PRO A 290 -13.45 10.46 11.76
C PRO A 290 -12.07 10.78 12.37
N LEU A 291 -10.99 10.60 11.61
CA LEU A 291 -9.61 10.88 12.03
C LEU A 291 -8.96 12.05 11.26
N GLU A 292 -9.75 12.82 10.49
CA GLU A 292 -9.31 13.97 9.70
C GLU A 292 -8.10 13.65 8.78
N LEU A 293 -8.13 12.52 8.09
CA LEU A 293 -7.05 12.06 7.20
C LEU A 293 -7.15 12.73 5.82
N GLY A 294 -7.20 14.06 5.80
CA GLY A 294 -7.53 14.87 4.61
C GLY A 294 -6.62 14.63 3.39
N HIS A 295 -5.37 14.22 3.60
CA HIS A 295 -4.39 13.96 2.54
C HIS A 295 -4.52 12.58 1.87
N ILE A 296 -5.43 11.74 2.35
CA ILE A 296 -5.75 10.45 1.73
C ILE A 296 -6.66 10.70 0.49
N ALA A 297 -6.86 9.75 -0.41
CA ALA A 297 -7.83 9.93 -1.50
C ALA A 297 -9.28 9.71 -1.00
N PRO A 298 -10.27 10.57 -1.35
CA PRO A 298 -11.64 10.49 -0.84
C PRO A 298 -12.46 9.31 -1.39
N ASP A 299 -12.19 8.83 -2.61
CA ASP A 299 -13.02 7.83 -3.30
C ASP A 299 -12.41 6.42 -3.31
N MET A 300 -12.17 5.84 -2.12
CA MET A 300 -11.80 4.42 -1.99
C MET A 300 -13.04 3.52 -2.01
N ARG A 301 -13.69 3.37 -3.17
CA ARG A 301 -14.94 2.59 -3.31
C ARG A 301 -14.82 1.05 -3.30
N PHE A 302 -13.68 0.47 -2.93
CA PHE A 302 -13.49 -1.00 -2.91
C PHE A 302 -13.12 -1.56 -1.53
N VAL A 303 -13.83 -1.12 -0.49
CA VAL A 303 -13.63 -1.62 0.90
C VAL A 303 -14.28 -3.01 1.15
N GLY A 304 -14.87 -3.64 0.14
CA GLY A 304 -15.74 -4.80 0.32
C GLY A 304 -15.08 -6.11 0.80
N VAL A 305 -13.74 -6.21 0.82
CA VAL A 305 -13.02 -7.50 1.07
C VAL A 305 -12.06 -7.45 2.25
N SER A 306 -11.93 -6.32 2.95
CA SER A 306 -10.91 -6.18 4.01
C SER A 306 -11.27 -6.86 5.34
N TYR A 307 -12.47 -7.42 5.47
CA TYR A 307 -13.01 -7.96 6.74
C TYR A 307 -12.97 -6.95 7.90
N VAL A 308 -12.86 -5.64 7.58
CA VAL A 308 -12.92 -4.55 8.56
C VAL A 308 -14.40 -4.23 8.83
N THR A 309 -14.86 -4.69 9.98
CA THR A 309 -16.23 -4.50 10.48
C THR A 309 -16.41 -3.12 11.08
N GLU A 310 -17.66 -2.72 11.33
CA GLU A 310 -17.94 -1.43 11.99
C GLU A 310 -17.41 -1.40 13.44
N ASP A 311 -17.40 -2.54 14.14
CA ASP A 311 -16.81 -2.66 15.47
C ASP A 311 -15.28 -2.47 15.43
N ASP A 312 -14.62 -3.05 14.42
CA ASP A 312 -13.18 -2.84 14.19
C ASP A 312 -12.87 -1.35 13.97
N LEU A 313 -13.71 -0.63 13.21
CA LEU A 313 -13.53 0.81 12.96
C LEU A 313 -13.73 1.65 14.22
N ALA A 314 -14.74 1.33 15.02
CA ALA A 314 -14.99 2.01 16.29
C ALA A 314 -13.83 1.81 17.28
N ALA A 315 -13.34 0.57 17.39
CA ALA A 315 -12.17 0.24 18.20
C ALA A 315 -10.91 0.94 17.68
N ALA A 316 -10.66 0.90 16.37
CA ALA A 316 -9.50 1.55 15.75
C ALA A 316 -9.51 3.07 15.96
N LYS A 317 -10.66 3.73 15.75
CA LYS A 317 -10.82 5.17 16.02
C LYS A 317 -10.46 5.51 17.47
N THR A 318 -11.01 4.75 18.42
CA THR A 318 -10.77 4.96 19.86
C THR A 318 -9.31 4.74 20.20
N SER A 319 -8.72 3.66 19.70
CA SER A 319 -7.30 3.32 19.90
C SER A 319 -6.38 4.40 19.38
N VAL A 320 -6.58 4.88 18.14
CA VAL A 320 -5.77 5.96 17.54
C VAL A 320 -5.87 7.24 18.36
N ARG A 321 -7.06 7.65 18.79
CA ARG A 321 -7.23 8.88 19.60
C ARG A 321 -6.56 8.76 20.97
N ASN A 322 -6.62 7.59 21.60
CA ASN A 322 -5.95 7.34 22.88
C ASN A 322 -4.41 7.33 22.72
N GLN A 323 -3.91 6.68 21.67
CA GLN A 323 -2.48 6.68 21.35
C GLN A 323 -1.99 8.10 21.04
N GLU A 324 -2.75 8.88 20.27
CA GLU A 324 -2.40 10.28 19.95
C GLU A 324 -2.32 11.14 21.22
N ALA A 325 -3.27 10.97 22.13
CA ALA A 325 -3.26 11.70 23.40
C ALA A 325 -2.04 11.35 24.29
N ALA A 326 -1.56 10.11 24.23
CA ALA A 326 -0.48 9.62 25.08
C ALA A 326 0.92 9.77 24.46
N GLU A 327 1.05 9.63 23.15
CA GLU A 327 2.34 9.37 22.49
C GLU A 327 2.70 10.38 21.40
N PHE A 328 1.79 11.30 21.01
CA PHE A 328 2.05 12.22 19.90
C PHE A 328 3.28 13.12 20.14
N ALA A 329 3.44 13.65 21.36
CA ALA A 329 4.59 14.48 21.71
C ALA A 329 5.92 13.71 21.57
N ASP A 330 5.95 12.47 22.03
CA ASP A 330 7.13 11.60 21.95
C ASP A 330 7.46 11.24 20.50
N PHE A 331 6.43 10.92 19.71
CA PHE A 331 6.56 10.66 18.28
C PHE A 331 7.16 11.86 17.55
N LEU A 332 6.64 13.06 17.81
CA LEU A 332 7.10 14.29 17.18
C LEU A 332 8.56 14.57 17.52
N ALA A 333 8.94 14.46 18.80
CA ALA A 333 10.28 14.75 19.26
C ALA A 333 11.34 13.74 18.77
N THR A 334 10.98 12.46 18.66
CA THR A 334 11.99 11.39 18.52
C THR A 334 11.94 10.60 17.22
N ARG A 335 10.78 10.55 16.54
CA ARG A 335 10.57 9.65 15.39
C ARG A 335 10.28 10.40 14.09
N TRP A 336 9.75 11.62 14.14
CA TRP A 336 9.30 12.32 12.94
C TRP A 336 10.34 13.32 12.40
N GLN A 337 11.05 12.90 11.35
CA GLN A 337 12.17 13.61 10.73
C GLN A 337 11.86 15.05 10.23
N PRO A 338 10.67 15.38 9.71
CA PRO A 338 10.34 16.76 9.34
C PRO A 338 10.38 17.76 10.51
N TRP A 339 10.03 17.33 11.73
CA TRP A 339 10.11 18.18 12.93
C TRP A 339 11.55 18.48 13.29
N ASP A 340 12.38 17.44 13.38
CA ASP A 340 13.82 17.56 13.66
C ASP A 340 14.51 18.51 12.64
N THR A 341 14.15 18.37 11.36
CA THR A 341 14.64 19.24 10.29
C THR A 341 14.16 20.68 10.43
N LEU A 342 12.91 20.91 10.84
CA LEU A 342 12.42 22.26 11.07
C LEU A 342 13.18 22.92 12.23
N VAL A 343 13.31 22.22 13.36
CA VAL A 343 13.94 22.78 14.57
C VAL A 343 15.38 23.17 14.31
N SER A 344 16.16 22.35 13.60
CA SER A 344 17.54 22.68 13.21
C SER A 344 17.65 23.97 12.38
N ARG A 345 16.58 24.38 11.69
CA ARG A 345 16.54 25.59 10.85
C ARG A 345 16.07 26.82 11.61
N ILE A 346 15.00 26.69 12.39
CA ILE A 346 14.38 27.84 13.08
C ILE A 346 15.04 28.15 14.43
N ALA A 347 15.69 27.17 15.04
CA ALA A 347 16.37 27.30 16.33
C ALA A 347 17.75 26.62 16.33
N PRO A 348 18.67 27.01 15.41
CA PRO A 348 19.94 26.31 15.20
C PRO A 348 20.82 26.27 16.46
N GLU A 349 20.87 27.35 17.24
CA GLU A 349 21.65 27.41 18.49
C GLU A 349 21.13 26.42 19.54
N ALA A 350 19.80 26.36 19.71
CA ALA A 350 19.18 25.42 20.64
C ALA A 350 19.34 23.96 20.17
N TYR A 351 19.27 23.73 18.86
CA TYR A 351 19.50 22.42 18.26
C TYR A 351 20.95 21.95 18.47
N THR A 352 21.95 22.79 18.20
CA THR A 352 23.36 22.47 18.44
C THR A 352 23.65 22.22 19.92
N ALA A 353 23.06 23.00 20.82
CA ALA A 353 23.18 22.76 22.26
C ALA A 353 22.58 21.41 22.68
N MET A 354 21.43 21.03 22.10
CA MET A 354 20.81 19.73 22.33
C MET A 354 21.67 18.57 21.81
N GLU A 355 22.23 18.68 20.61
CA GLU A 355 23.16 17.67 20.05
C GLU A 355 24.42 17.51 20.92
N GLY A 356 24.97 18.62 21.43
CA GLY A 356 26.09 18.60 22.39
C GLY A 356 25.73 17.83 23.66
N ARG A 357 24.58 18.16 24.29
CA ARG A 357 24.07 17.43 25.46
C ARG A 357 23.80 15.97 25.15
N MET A 358 23.25 15.65 23.97
CA MET A 358 23.02 14.27 23.54
C MET A 358 24.34 13.49 23.48
N GLY A 359 25.39 14.07 22.91
CA GLY A 359 26.71 13.45 22.84
C GLY A 359 27.38 13.25 24.21
N GLU A 360 27.21 14.20 25.13
CA GLU A 360 27.87 14.20 26.44
C GLU A 360 27.10 13.38 27.51
N GLU A 361 25.78 13.53 27.56
CA GLU A 361 24.94 13.00 28.63
C GLU A 361 24.40 11.58 28.34
N LEU A 362 24.25 11.18 27.08
CA LEU A 362 23.52 9.95 26.74
C LEU A 362 24.19 8.71 27.35
N GLU A 363 25.49 8.51 27.10
CA GLU A 363 26.20 7.32 27.58
C GLU A 363 26.39 7.35 29.10
N SER A 364 26.63 8.52 29.70
CA SER A 364 26.79 8.64 31.16
C SER A 364 25.49 8.35 31.90
N ARG A 365 24.36 8.88 31.43
CA ARG A 365 23.03 8.61 32.00
C ARG A 365 22.58 7.17 31.74
N LEU A 366 22.89 6.61 30.57
CA LEU A 366 22.62 5.22 30.25
C LEU A 366 23.37 4.29 31.20
N ALA A 367 24.67 4.51 31.40
CA ALA A 367 25.48 3.73 32.33
C ALA A 367 24.96 3.81 33.76
N GLN A 368 24.59 5.01 34.23
CA GLN A 368 24.03 5.20 35.57
C GLN A 368 22.71 4.43 35.75
N ARG A 369 21.72 4.64 34.88
CA ARG A 369 20.40 3.97 34.99
C ARG A 369 20.52 2.46 34.85
N LEU A 370 21.45 1.97 34.03
CA LEU A 370 21.70 0.53 33.90
C LEU A 370 22.31 -0.06 35.19
N ALA A 371 23.23 0.67 35.83
CA ALA A 371 23.80 0.29 37.12
C ALA A 371 22.74 0.25 38.24
N ASP A 372 21.77 1.16 38.22
CA ASP A 372 20.67 1.19 39.19
C ASP A 372 19.75 -0.03 39.07
N HIS A 373 19.58 -0.58 37.86
CA HIS A 373 18.72 -1.74 37.60
C HIS A 373 19.39 -3.10 37.80
N GLN A 374 20.73 -3.16 37.83
CA GLN A 374 21.51 -4.41 37.97
C GLN A 374 20.96 -5.58 37.13
N PRO A 375 20.76 -5.41 35.81
CA PRO A 375 20.16 -6.45 34.99
C PRO A 375 21.05 -7.69 34.91
N THR A 376 20.43 -8.84 34.74
CA THR A 376 21.14 -10.05 34.30
C THR A 376 21.61 -9.89 32.86
N SER A 377 22.61 -10.68 32.45
CA SER A 377 23.18 -10.62 31.08
C SER A 377 22.12 -10.71 29.98
N ASP A 378 21.06 -11.50 30.17
CA ASP A 378 19.99 -11.68 29.16
C ASP A 378 18.98 -10.53 29.16
N ALA A 379 18.78 -9.85 30.30
CA ALA A 379 17.86 -8.73 30.43
C ALA A 379 18.53 -7.38 30.08
N GLU A 380 19.85 -7.31 30.05
CA GLU A 380 20.60 -6.08 29.81
C GLU A 380 20.35 -5.48 28.41
N PRO A 381 20.44 -6.22 27.29
CA PRO A 381 20.27 -5.63 25.96
C PRO A 381 18.91 -4.94 25.72
N PRO A 382 17.75 -5.57 26.02
CA PRO A 382 16.46 -4.90 25.84
C PRO A 382 16.25 -3.75 26.83
N LEU A 383 16.75 -3.87 28.06
CA LEU A 383 16.69 -2.79 29.06
C LEU A 383 17.53 -1.58 28.62
N ARG A 384 18.75 -1.81 28.14
CA ARG A 384 19.65 -0.78 27.61
C ARG A 384 18.98 -0.01 26.47
N ALA A 385 18.36 -0.72 25.51
CA ALA A 385 17.63 -0.07 24.42
C ALA A 385 16.47 0.80 24.92
N ARG A 386 15.69 0.31 25.91
CA ARG A 386 14.59 1.06 26.53
C ARG A 386 15.08 2.32 27.22
N ILE A 387 16.08 2.20 28.10
CA ILE A 387 16.66 3.33 28.84
C ILE A 387 17.24 4.37 27.87
N ARG A 388 17.95 3.91 26.83
CA ARG A 388 18.49 4.81 25.79
C ARG A 388 17.37 5.62 25.13
N ASN A 389 16.28 4.97 24.75
CA ASN A 389 15.14 5.64 24.13
C ASN A 389 14.45 6.62 25.09
N GLU A 390 14.36 6.30 26.38
CA GLU A 390 13.85 7.20 27.41
C GLU A 390 14.71 8.47 27.54
N ILE A 391 16.04 8.32 27.59
CA ILE A 391 16.96 9.47 27.68
C ILE A 391 16.88 10.33 26.42
N VAL A 392 16.89 9.72 25.23
CA VAL A 392 16.73 10.45 23.96
C VAL A 392 15.42 11.23 23.94
N ARG A 393 14.33 10.61 24.39
CA ARG A 393 13.02 11.26 24.51
C ARG A 393 13.05 12.45 25.45
N GLU A 394 13.66 12.32 26.62
CA GLU A 394 13.76 13.41 27.59
C GLU A 394 14.52 14.61 26.98
N ILE A 395 15.69 14.37 26.38
CA ILE A 395 16.53 15.43 25.80
C ILE A 395 15.84 16.11 24.60
N LYS A 396 15.33 15.32 23.63
CA LYS A 396 14.63 15.89 22.46
C LYS A 396 13.28 16.52 22.82
N GLY A 397 12.60 15.97 23.84
CA GLY A 397 11.34 16.50 24.36
C GLY A 397 11.49 17.89 24.97
N GLU A 398 12.55 18.13 25.75
CA GLU A 398 12.89 19.46 26.29
C GLU A 398 13.07 20.50 25.18
N LEU A 399 13.83 20.16 24.12
CA LEU A 399 14.03 21.06 22.97
C LEU A 399 12.70 21.36 22.26
N MET A 400 11.90 20.32 22.00
CA MET A 400 10.60 20.49 21.36
C MET A 400 9.68 21.42 22.17
N GLN A 401 9.57 21.20 23.48
CA GLN A 401 8.75 22.03 24.35
C GLN A 401 9.22 23.49 24.35
N LYS A 402 10.52 23.72 24.44
CA LYS A 402 11.11 25.07 24.38
C LYS A 402 10.73 25.79 23.08
N VAL A 403 10.93 25.13 21.93
CA VAL A 403 10.63 25.72 20.61
C VAL A 403 9.13 26.03 20.49
N LEU A 404 8.27 25.13 20.94
CA LEU A 404 6.81 25.36 20.89
C LEU A 404 6.37 26.48 21.83
N ALA A 405 6.99 26.61 23.01
CA ALA A 405 6.74 27.71 23.94
C ALA A 405 7.09 29.07 23.34
N GLU A 406 8.26 29.17 22.68
CA GLU A 406 8.70 30.40 22.00
C GLU A 406 7.75 30.83 20.88
N HIS A 407 7.01 29.88 20.29
CA HIS A 407 6.02 30.14 19.23
C HIS A 407 4.57 30.18 19.74
N GLY A 408 4.32 30.00 21.04
CA GLY A 408 2.98 29.99 21.65
C GLY A 408 2.10 28.80 21.24
N LEU A 409 2.71 27.67 20.84
CA LEU A 409 2.02 26.50 20.28
C LEU A 409 1.96 25.29 21.23
N GLU A 410 2.30 25.45 22.50
CA GLU A 410 2.30 24.37 23.51
C GLU A 410 0.96 23.65 23.61
N ARG A 411 -0.14 24.40 23.45
CA ARG A 411 -1.51 23.87 23.48
C ARG A 411 -1.79 22.90 22.33
N LEU A 412 -1.04 22.98 21.23
CA LEU A 412 -1.18 22.09 20.08
C LEU A 412 -0.53 20.73 20.30
N LEU A 413 0.07 20.45 21.45
CA LEU A 413 0.45 19.09 21.86
C LEU A 413 -0.64 18.38 22.68
N LEU A 414 -1.58 19.14 23.23
CA LEU A 414 -2.66 18.57 24.02
C LEU A 414 -3.65 17.82 23.10
N PRO A 415 -4.34 16.78 23.62
CA PRO A 415 -5.39 16.13 22.87
C PRO A 415 -6.53 17.11 22.55
N ASP A 416 -7.11 17.00 21.35
CA ASP A 416 -8.33 17.72 21.01
C ASP A 416 -9.46 17.24 21.92
N ASN A 417 -9.91 18.08 22.85
CA ASN A 417 -11.01 17.80 23.77
C ASN A 417 -12.40 17.75 23.09
N SER A 418 -12.47 17.68 21.75
CA SER A 418 -13.72 17.65 20.99
C SER A 418 -14.46 16.30 21.04
N ALA A 419 -13.93 15.30 21.75
CA ALA A 419 -14.52 13.96 21.86
C ALA A 419 -15.40 13.71 23.11
N THR A 420 -16.11 14.73 23.60
CA THR A 420 -17.13 14.58 24.68
C THR A 420 -18.55 15.00 24.28
N GLY A 421 -18.87 14.98 22.98
CA GLY A 421 -20.21 15.26 22.44
C GLY A 421 -20.89 14.03 21.88
#